data_AF-A0A7C2P1E5-F1
#
_entry.id   AF-A0A7C2P1E5-F1
#
_cell.length_a   1.000
_cell.length_b   1.000
_cell.length_c   1.000
_cell.angle_alpha   90.00
_cell.angle_beta   90.00
_cell.angle_gamma   90.00
#
_symmetry.space_group_name_H-M   'P 1'
#
loop_
_entity.id
_entity.type
_entity.pdbx_description
1 polymer ?
#
loop_
_entity_poly.entity_id
_entity_poly.type
_entity_poly.pdbx_seq_one_letter_code
_entity_poly.pdbx_strand_id
1 'polypeptide(L)'
;MLILFADNRDIVRNVETYAKQSNSKLDRMLGPDCDWRREWQALANYTPTNVSRLFLNILQEQLRTRLKYEVFDSVGMKNSRGATIYRLMYASRHERGLDFWKKSTEKFRRGENTLFD
;
A
#
# COMPACT_ATOMS: atom_id res chain seq x y z
N MET A 1 11.04 -8.12 -3.06
CA MET A 1 10.15 -7.55 -4.10
C MET A 1 9.82 -6.12 -3.75
N LEU A 2 9.78 -5.24 -4.74
CA LEU A 2 9.36 -3.84 -4.60
C LEU A 2 8.03 -3.66 -5.34
N ILE A 3 7.05 -3.06 -4.67
CA ILE A 3 5.74 -2.75 -5.25
C ILE A 3 5.49 -1.25 -5.08
N LEU A 4 5.23 -0.56 -6.19
CA LEU A 4 4.65 0.77 -6.15
C LEU A 4 3.15 0.63 -5.86
N PHE A 5 2.73 1.06 -4.68
CA PHE A 5 1.35 0.95 -4.22
C PHE A 5 0.68 2.32 -4.20
N ALA A 6 -0.24 2.55 -5.14
CA ALA A 6 -0.86 3.85 -5.37
C ALA A 6 -2.09 4.11 -4.48
N ASP A 7 -1.99 3.80 -3.20
CA ASP A 7 -3.09 3.84 -2.24
C ASP A 7 -3.73 5.22 -2.07
N ASN A 8 -2.92 6.26 -1.87
CA ASN A 8 -3.44 7.58 -1.49
C ASN A 8 -4.01 8.40 -2.66
N ARG A 9 -3.59 8.11 -3.89
CA ARG A 9 -4.07 8.80 -5.11
C ARG A 9 -5.21 8.09 -5.79
N ASP A 10 -5.12 6.77 -5.92
CA ASP A 10 -6.11 6.01 -6.68
C ASP A 10 -7.15 5.41 -5.75
N ILE A 11 -6.72 4.56 -4.82
CA ILE A 11 -7.63 3.81 -3.94
C ILE A 11 -8.47 4.76 -3.08
N VAL A 12 -7.85 5.71 -2.37
CA VAL A 12 -8.58 6.66 -1.52
C VAL A 12 -9.65 7.44 -2.29
N ARG A 13 -9.38 7.80 -3.55
CA ARG A 13 -10.31 8.60 -4.36
C ARG A 13 -11.42 7.77 -5.01
N ASN A 14 -11.13 6.51 -5.31
CA ASN A 14 -11.96 5.69 -6.20
C ASN A 14 -12.58 4.47 -5.49
N VAL A 15 -12.29 4.23 -4.20
CA VAL A 15 -12.75 3.04 -3.46
C VAL A 15 -14.27 2.86 -3.52
N GLU A 16 -15.05 3.94 -3.38
CA GLU A 16 -16.52 3.86 -3.49
C GLU A 16 -16.97 3.43 -4.88
N THR A 17 -16.31 3.92 -5.93
CA THR A 17 -16.59 3.53 -7.32
C THR A 17 -16.27 2.07 -7.53
N TYR A 18 -15.13 1.58 -7.03
CA TYR A 18 -14.76 0.17 -7.12
C TYR A 18 -15.73 -0.73 -6.35
N ALA A 19 -16.26 -0.27 -5.21
CA ALA A 19 -17.18 -1.06 -4.39
C ALA A 19 -18.48 -1.37 -5.14
N LYS A 20 -18.94 -0.46 -6.01
CA LYS A 20 -20.16 -0.60 -6.82
C LYS A 20 -19.97 -1.44 -8.10
N GLN A 21 -18.74 -1.69 -8.51
CA GLN A 21 -18.43 -2.46 -9.72
C GLN A 21 -18.22 -3.93 -9.38
N SER A 22 -18.81 -4.84 -10.16
CA SER A 22 -18.38 -6.23 -10.18
C SER A 22 -17.06 -6.34 -10.96
N ASN A 23 -16.11 -7.13 -10.45
CA ASN A 23 -14.79 -7.34 -11.08
C ASN A 23 -14.02 -6.03 -11.36
N SER A 24 -14.03 -5.13 -10.37
CA SER A 24 -13.31 -3.86 -10.38
C SER A 24 -11.79 -4.06 -10.54
N LYS A 25 -11.04 -2.96 -10.77
CA LYS A 25 -9.56 -3.02 -10.75
C LYS A 25 -9.03 -3.52 -9.41
N LEU A 26 -9.67 -3.15 -8.30
CA LEU A 26 -9.29 -3.63 -6.96
C LEU A 26 -9.53 -5.14 -6.81
N ASP A 27 -10.62 -5.67 -7.34
CA ASP A 27 -10.89 -7.13 -7.28
C ASP A 27 -9.80 -7.92 -8.01
N ARG A 28 -9.39 -7.44 -9.19
CA ARG A 28 -8.32 -8.07 -9.98
C ARG A 28 -6.96 -7.95 -9.31
N MET A 29 -6.70 -6.85 -8.62
CA MET A 29 -5.43 -6.62 -7.92
C MET A 29 -5.32 -7.46 -6.64
N LEU A 30 -6.36 -7.45 -5.81
CA LEU A 30 -6.35 -8.10 -4.48
C LEU A 30 -6.69 -9.60 -4.57
N GLY A 31 -7.25 -10.02 -5.70
CA GLY A 31 -7.68 -11.38 -5.97
C GLY A 31 -9.16 -11.59 -5.65
N PRO A 32 -9.82 -12.55 -6.32
CA PRO A 32 -11.27 -12.77 -6.22
C PRO A 32 -11.71 -13.23 -4.83
N ASP A 33 -10.83 -13.86 -4.05
CA ASP A 33 -11.15 -14.37 -2.70
C ASP A 33 -10.96 -13.29 -1.61
N CYS A 34 -10.59 -12.07 -1.99
CA CYS A 34 -10.40 -10.97 -1.06
C CYS A 34 -11.72 -10.23 -0.81
N ASP A 35 -12.29 -10.39 0.38
CA ASP A 35 -13.52 -9.71 0.80
C ASP A 35 -13.25 -8.28 1.31
N TRP A 36 -12.51 -7.50 0.52
CA TRP A 36 -12.10 -6.14 0.88
C TRP A 36 -13.30 -5.19 1.06
N ARG A 37 -14.44 -5.47 0.42
CA ARG A 37 -15.67 -4.67 0.57
C ARG A 37 -16.22 -4.75 1.98
N ARG A 38 -16.21 -5.94 2.59
CA ARG A 38 -16.62 -6.13 3.98
C ARG A 38 -15.69 -5.41 4.94
N GLU A 39 -14.37 -5.54 4.75
CA GLU A 39 -13.40 -4.84 5.59
C GLU A 39 -13.47 -3.31 5.44
N TRP A 40 -13.73 -2.83 4.22
CA TRP A 40 -14.00 -1.42 3.93
C TRP A 40 -15.23 -0.92 4.69
N GLN A 41 -16.35 -1.62 4.60
CA GLN A 41 -17.60 -1.27 5.30
C GLN A 41 -17.47 -1.32 6.83
N ALA A 42 -16.55 -2.14 7.34
CA ALA A 42 -16.27 -2.25 8.77
C ALA A 42 -15.37 -1.13 9.34
N LEU A 43 -14.84 -0.23 8.49
CA LEU A 43 -14.04 0.90 8.98
C LEU A 43 -14.88 1.86 9.82
N ALA A 44 -14.37 2.17 11.01
CA ALA A 44 -15.01 3.15 11.91
C ALA A 44 -15.07 4.57 11.31
N ASN A 45 -14.11 4.93 10.44
CA ASN A 45 -14.15 6.16 9.65
C ASN A 45 -13.32 6.04 8.37
N TYR A 46 -13.70 6.82 7.37
CA TYR A 46 -13.16 6.77 6.01
C TYR A 46 -12.08 7.83 5.75
N THR A 47 -11.24 8.15 6.75
CA THR A 47 -10.13 9.08 6.54
C THR A 47 -9.11 8.50 5.54
N PRO A 48 -8.48 9.31 4.67
CA PRO A 48 -7.50 8.84 3.68
C PRO A 48 -6.42 7.91 4.26
N THR A 49 -5.95 8.22 5.47
CA THR A 49 -4.97 7.42 6.20
C THR A 49 -5.49 6.02 6.55
N ASN A 50 -6.74 5.93 7.03
CA ASN A 50 -7.35 4.66 7.42
C ASN A 50 -7.69 3.81 6.20
N VAL A 51 -8.23 4.41 5.15
CA VAL A 51 -8.45 3.75 3.86
C VAL A 51 -7.13 3.17 3.34
N SER A 52 -6.10 4.01 3.23
CA SER A 52 -4.78 3.58 2.73
C SER A 52 -4.19 2.44 3.57
N ARG A 53 -4.31 2.53 4.91
CA ARG A 53 -3.82 1.49 5.83
C ARG A 53 -4.57 0.18 5.66
N LEU A 54 -5.89 0.21 5.49
CA LEU A 54 -6.70 -0.98 5.23
C LEU A 54 -6.16 -1.74 4.02
N PHE A 55 -6.08 -1.07 2.87
CA PHE A 55 -5.66 -1.73 1.63
C PHE A 55 -4.19 -2.16 1.65
N LEU A 56 -3.33 -1.44 2.38
CA LEU A 56 -1.95 -1.86 2.62
C LEU A 56 -1.92 -3.19 3.40
N ASN A 57 -2.70 -3.31 4.47
CA ASN A 57 -2.77 -4.51 5.29
C ASN A 57 -3.30 -5.69 4.48
N ILE A 58 -4.37 -5.49 3.71
CA ILE A 58 -4.92 -6.51 2.81
C ILE A 58 -3.84 -7.00 1.85
N LEU A 59 -3.13 -6.09 1.18
CA LEU A 59 -2.08 -6.47 0.24
C LEU A 59 -0.96 -7.27 0.92
N GLN A 60 -0.51 -6.83 2.10
CA GLN A 60 0.51 -7.55 2.87
C GLN A 60 0.04 -8.96 3.24
N GLU A 61 -1.22 -9.12 3.64
CA GLU A 61 -1.78 -10.42 3.99
C GLU A 61 -1.89 -11.34 2.78
N GLN A 62 -2.29 -10.83 1.62
CA GLN A 62 -2.27 -11.61 0.37
C GLN A 62 -0.85 -12.07 0.01
N LEU A 63 0.15 -11.20 0.15
CA LEU A 63 1.55 -11.54 -0.10
C LEU A 63 2.09 -12.58 0.90
N ARG A 64 1.66 -12.51 2.16
CA ARG A 64 2.03 -13.46 3.21
C ARG A 64 1.43 -14.83 2.95
N THR A 65 0.12 -14.89 2.76
CA THR A 65 -0.62 -16.15 2.64
C THR A 65 -0.32 -16.88 1.34
N ARG A 66 -0.35 -16.16 0.21
CA ARG A 66 -0.22 -16.74 -1.14
C ARG A 66 1.23 -16.91 -1.60
N LEU A 67 2.12 -15.98 -1.24
CA LEU A 67 3.49 -15.93 -1.78
C LEU A 67 4.58 -16.13 -0.72
N LYS A 68 4.20 -16.35 0.54
CA LYS A 68 5.09 -16.63 1.68
C LYS A 68 6.11 -15.51 1.94
N TYR A 69 5.73 -14.26 1.71
CA TYR A 69 6.50 -13.11 2.18
C TYR A 69 6.24 -12.91 3.67
N GLU A 70 7.29 -12.61 4.43
CA GLU A 70 7.20 -12.55 5.90
C GLU A 70 7.44 -11.13 6.41
N VAL A 71 8.32 -10.41 5.72
CA VAL A 71 8.82 -9.11 6.16
C VAL A 71 8.36 -8.04 5.20
N PHE A 72 7.78 -6.99 5.76
CA PHE A 72 7.20 -5.88 5.00
C PHE A 72 7.67 -4.55 5.58
N ASP A 73 7.87 -3.59 4.70
CA ASP A 73 8.06 -2.19 5.08
C ASP A 73 7.52 -1.29 3.97
N SER A 74 7.26 -0.03 4.27
CA SER A 74 6.83 0.93 3.25
C SER A 74 7.32 2.33 3.55
N VAL A 75 7.60 3.07 2.48
CA VAL A 75 7.94 4.50 2.56
C VAL A 75 6.94 5.30 1.74
N GLY A 76 6.42 6.37 2.34
CA GLY A 76 5.53 7.30 1.66
C GLY A 76 6.31 8.24 0.75
N MET A 77 5.95 8.25 -0.53
CA MET A 77 6.50 9.17 -1.52
C MET A 77 5.65 10.44 -1.53
N LYS A 78 6.25 11.57 -1.15
CA LYS A 78 5.55 12.85 -0.98
C LYS A 78 5.70 13.75 -2.21
N ASN A 79 4.71 14.60 -2.47
CA ASN A 79 4.85 15.71 -3.42
C ASN A 79 5.64 16.87 -2.80
N SER A 80 5.91 17.90 -3.60
CA SER A 80 6.52 19.17 -3.17
C SER A 80 5.73 19.91 -2.07
N ARG A 81 4.46 19.56 -1.83
CA ARG A 81 3.63 20.10 -0.75
C ARG A 81 3.60 19.20 0.50
N GLY A 82 4.44 18.16 0.56
CA GLY A 82 4.54 17.24 1.69
C GLY A 82 3.43 16.17 1.78
N ALA A 83 2.48 16.14 0.84
CA ALA A 83 1.40 15.15 0.83
C ALA A 83 1.86 13.82 0.20
N THR A 84 1.62 12.70 0.88
CA THR A 84 1.94 11.36 0.37
C THR A 84 1.07 11.04 -0.85
N ILE A 85 1.72 10.82 -2.00
CA ILE A 85 1.08 10.50 -3.28
C ILE A 85 0.91 8.98 -3.42
N TYR A 86 1.99 8.23 -3.16
CA TYR A 86 2.07 6.78 -3.30
C TYR A 86 2.92 6.21 -2.16
N ARG A 87 2.80 4.91 -1.89
CA ARG A 87 3.75 4.19 -1.04
C ARG A 87 4.59 3.25 -1.86
N LEU A 88 5.89 3.24 -1.61
CA LEU A 88 6.76 2.18 -2.10
C LEU A 88 6.82 1.11 -1.01
N MET A 89 6.22 -0.06 -1.29
CA MET A 89 6.21 -1.20 -0.40
C MET A 89 7.38 -2.13 -0.74
N TYR A 90 8.09 -2.56 0.29
CA TYR A 90 9.06 -3.64 0.25
C TYR A 90 8.47 -4.89 0.89
N ALA A 91 8.66 -6.04 0.24
CA ALA A 91 8.30 -7.35 0.76
C ALA A 91 9.46 -8.33 0.57
N SER A 92 9.81 -9.10 1.60
CA SER A 92 10.87 -10.11 1.59
C SER A 92 10.46 -11.37 2.35
N ARG A 93 11.03 -12.51 1.94
CA ARG A 93 10.92 -13.78 2.70
C ARG A 93 11.99 -13.89 3.80
N HIS A 94 12.93 -12.95 3.84
CA HIS A 94 14.07 -12.98 4.77
C HIS A 94 14.31 -11.59 5.38
N GLU A 95 14.56 -11.56 6.68
CA GLU A 95 14.81 -10.35 7.47
C GLU A 95 16.01 -9.54 6.97
N ARG A 96 17.08 -10.20 6.51
CA ARG A 96 18.26 -9.50 5.95
C ARG A 96 17.89 -8.56 4.81
N GLY A 97 16.87 -8.90 4.03
CA GLY A 97 16.37 -8.03 2.97
C GLY A 97 15.85 -6.69 3.50
N LEU A 98 15.22 -6.70 4.68
CA LEU A 98 14.71 -5.49 5.33
C LEU A 98 15.85 -4.57 5.77
N ASP A 99 16.99 -5.11 6.19
CA ASP A 99 18.14 -4.28 6.58
C ASP A 99 18.72 -3.50 5.40
N PHE A 100 18.87 -4.17 4.24
CA PHE A 100 19.28 -3.50 3.01
C PHE A 100 18.25 -2.45 2.58
N TRP A 101 16.97 -2.79 2.65
CA TRP A 101 15.90 -1.87 2.36
C TRP A 101 15.96 -0.62 3.25
N LYS A 102 16.04 -0.80 4.57
CA LYS A 102 16.09 0.30 5.55
C LYS A 102 17.23 1.27 5.25
N LYS A 103 18.43 0.75 4.93
CA LYS A 103 19.59 1.55 4.54
C LYS A 103 19.36 2.28 3.21
N SER A 104 18.82 1.61 2.20
CA SER A 104 18.58 2.20 0.88
C SER A 104 17.53 3.32 0.90
N THR A 105 16.57 3.27 1.83
CA THR A 105 15.47 4.24 1.89
C THR A 105 15.61 5.31 2.95
N GLU A 106 16.75 5.36 3.64
CA GLU A 106 16.98 6.30 4.73
C GLU A 106 16.79 7.76 4.29
N LYS A 107 17.31 8.12 3.10
CA LYS A 107 17.14 9.46 2.50
C LYS A 107 15.69 9.83 2.24
N PHE A 108 14.88 8.89 1.74
CA PHE A 108 13.44 9.13 1.50
C PHE A 108 12.68 9.32 2.81
N ARG A 109 13.05 8.58 3.88
CA ARG A 109 12.43 8.76 5.21
C ARG A 109 12.78 10.12 5.82
N ARG A 110 13.99 10.63 5.56
CA ARG A 110 14.42 11.97 5.99
C ARG A 110 13.81 13.11 5.16
N GLY A 111 13.13 12.78 4.05
CA GLY A 111 12.52 13.77 3.15
C GLY A 111 13.55 14.48 2.26
N GLU A 112 14.76 13.93 2.13
CA GLU A 112 15.88 14.53 1.40
C GLU A 112 15.79 14.32 -0.12
N ASN A 113 14.92 13.42 -0.59
CA ASN A 113 14.66 13.19 -2.02
C ASN A 113 13.15 13.24 -2.28
N THR A 114 12.69 14.32 -2.91
CA THR A 114 11.43 14.36 -3.66
C THR A 114 11.63 13.68 -5.02
N LEU A 115 10.65 12.93 -5.50
CA LEU A 115 10.77 12.17 -6.75
C LEU A 115 10.84 13.05 -8.02
N PHE A 116 10.77 14.38 -7.86
CA PHE A 116 10.53 15.37 -8.92
C PHE A 116 11.23 16.71 -8.64
N ASP A 117 12.46 16.67 -8.12
CA ASP A 117 13.36 17.81 -8.19
C ASP A 117 14.34 17.63 -9.36
#